data_AF-K1Y6T4-F1
#
_entry.id   AF-K1Y6T4-F1
#
_cell.length_a   1.000
_cell.length_b   1.000
_cell.length_c   1.000
_cell.angle_alpha   90.00
_cell.angle_beta   90.00
_cell.angle_gamma   90.00
#
_symmetry.space_group_name_H-M   'P 1'
#
loop_
_entity.id
_entity.type
_entity.pdbx_description
1 polymer ?
#
loop_
_entity_poly.entity_id
_entity_poly.type
_entity_poly.pdbx_seq_one_letter_code
_entity_poly.pdbx_strand_id
1 'polypeptide(L)'
;MRKPDTDSDGFLDGNEVFHRYNPAGTAPLTLLESGFVKVYSNSLFSIQYPSQWTAVGQDFAVEFTALSGEKISISVQPRSLEGYLGAVLPAVYNAFTTKNGYSAALSEDQLTAVIDLSVPAKEAVLVSLIYKPDGNGEIDYLQTFKMMINSLQFVQPAE
;
A
#
# COMPACT_ATOMS: atom_id res chain seq x y z
N MET A 1 14.11 25.31 -0.52
CA MET A 1 12.65 25.18 -0.65
C MET A 1 12.37 23.88 -1.38
N ARG A 2 11.63 22.95 -0.77
CA ARG A 2 11.17 21.73 -1.44
C ARG A 2 9.98 22.13 -2.32
N LYS A 3 10.15 22.09 -3.65
CA LYS A 3 9.01 22.33 -4.55
C LYS A 3 8.06 21.14 -4.41
N PRO A 4 6.76 21.36 -4.16
CA PRO A 4 5.80 20.29 -3.98
C PRO A 4 5.22 19.75 -5.30
N ASP A 5 5.69 20.29 -6.43
CA ASP A 5 5.35 19.98 -7.83
C ASP A 5 6.69 20.03 -8.60
N THR A 6 7.21 18.86 -8.95
CA THR A 6 8.57 18.65 -9.45
C THR A 6 8.67 18.92 -10.95
N ASP A 7 7.67 18.53 -11.75
CA ASP A 7 7.65 18.74 -13.20
C ASP A 7 6.90 20.02 -13.64
N SER A 8 6.25 20.72 -12.69
CA SER A 8 5.50 21.96 -12.90
C SER A 8 4.30 21.80 -13.83
N ASP A 9 3.69 20.60 -13.85
CA ASP A 9 2.49 20.30 -14.63
C ASP A 9 1.18 20.74 -13.95
N GLY A 10 1.27 21.21 -12.70
CA GLY A 10 0.16 21.70 -11.89
C GLY A 10 -0.44 20.66 -10.95
N PHE A 11 0.12 19.46 -10.87
CA PHE A 11 -0.21 18.44 -9.86
C PHE A 11 0.87 18.38 -8.77
N LEU A 12 0.47 18.11 -7.53
CA LEU A 12 1.43 17.96 -6.43
C LEU A 12 2.06 16.56 -6.47
N ASP A 13 3.38 16.44 -6.26
CA ASP A 13 4.12 15.17 -6.32
C ASP A 13 3.47 14.08 -5.47
N GLY A 14 2.98 14.45 -4.29
CA GLY A 14 2.30 13.53 -3.38
C GLY A 14 0.99 12.97 -3.95
N ASN A 15 0.23 13.80 -4.67
CA ASN A 15 -0.97 13.36 -5.37
C ASN A 15 -0.60 12.44 -6.54
N GLU A 16 0.45 12.74 -7.27
CA GLU A 16 0.90 11.90 -8.38
C GLU A 16 1.35 10.53 -7.91
N VAL A 17 2.18 10.46 -6.86
CA VAL A 17 2.59 9.20 -6.23
C VAL A 17 1.36 8.42 -5.75
N PHE A 18 0.40 9.07 -5.09
CA PHE A 18 -0.86 8.45 -4.68
C PHE A 18 -1.67 7.89 -5.87
N HIS A 19 -1.53 8.48 -7.07
CA HIS A 19 -2.14 8.01 -8.32
C HIS A 19 -1.26 7.10 -9.17
N ARG A 20 -0.06 6.76 -8.69
CA ARG A 20 0.95 5.93 -9.39
C ARG A 20 1.55 6.62 -10.62
N TYR A 21 1.54 7.95 -10.68
CA TYR A 21 2.19 8.75 -11.71
C TYR A 21 3.58 9.21 -11.29
N ASN A 22 4.47 9.41 -12.28
CA ASN A 22 5.84 9.86 -12.06
C ASN A 22 5.89 11.40 -11.91
N PRO A 23 6.19 11.94 -10.71
CA PRO A 23 6.20 13.38 -10.46
C PRO A 23 7.30 14.17 -11.17
N ALA A 24 8.23 13.47 -11.84
CA ALA A 24 9.31 14.07 -12.61
C ALA A 24 9.20 13.75 -14.11
N GLY A 25 8.07 13.20 -14.56
CA GLY A 25 7.87 12.75 -15.94
C GLY A 25 6.65 13.38 -16.59
N THR A 26 6.76 13.76 -17.86
CA THR A 26 5.62 14.32 -18.60
C THR A 26 4.48 13.32 -18.68
N ALA A 27 3.32 13.67 -18.12
CA ALA A 27 2.15 12.80 -18.12
C ALA A 27 1.70 12.40 -19.55
N PRO A 28 1.15 11.16 -19.74
CA PRO A 28 0.94 10.12 -18.73
C PRO A 28 2.13 9.14 -18.69
N LEU A 29 3.04 9.31 -17.73
CA LEU A 29 4.08 8.33 -17.41
C LEU A 29 3.86 7.81 -15.98
N THR A 30 3.68 6.50 -15.82
CA THR A 30 3.46 5.91 -14.49
C THR A 30 4.77 5.66 -13.75
N LEU A 31 4.71 5.54 -12.41
CA LEU A 31 5.87 5.13 -11.59
C LEU A 31 6.44 3.77 -11.99
N LEU A 32 5.57 2.90 -12.51
CA LEU A 32 5.95 1.55 -12.95
C LEU A 32 6.74 1.63 -14.26
N GLU A 33 6.25 2.38 -15.25
CA GLU A 33 6.92 2.58 -16.54
C GLU A 33 8.25 3.34 -16.38
N SER A 34 8.34 4.25 -15.41
CA SER A 34 9.58 4.97 -15.11
C SER A 34 10.60 4.16 -14.29
N GLY A 35 10.24 2.96 -13.83
CA GLY A 35 11.10 2.10 -13.00
C GLY A 35 11.32 2.59 -11.56
N PHE A 36 10.55 3.58 -11.10
CA PHE A 36 10.61 4.06 -9.71
C PHE A 36 9.92 3.09 -8.74
N VAL A 37 9.01 2.25 -9.22
CA VAL A 37 8.46 1.13 -8.46
C VAL A 37 8.71 -0.19 -9.18
N LYS A 38 8.70 -1.28 -8.39
CA LYS A 38 8.70 -2.67 -8.84
C LYS A 38 7.43 -3.34 -8.33
N VAL A 39 7.09 -4.49 -8.91
CA VAL A 39 5.99 -5.34 -8.43
C VAL A 39 6.56 -6.47 -7.60
N TYR A 40 6.11 -6.60 -6.35
CA TYR A 40 6.24 -7.83 -5.59
C TYR A 40 5.00 -8.68 -5.87
N SER A 41 5.17 -9.99 -6.08
CA SER A 41 4.07 -10.90 -6.32
C SER A 41 4.37 -12.27 -5.70
N ASN A 42 3.33 -12.89 -5.14
CA ASN A 42 3.32 -14.27 -4.69
C ASN A 42 2.00 -14.96 -5.11
N SER A 43 1.71 -16.13 -4.55
CA SER A 43 0.51 -16.92 -4.86
C SER A 43 -0.82 -16.26 -4.43
N LEU A 44 -0.78 -15.24 -3.56
CA LEU A 44 -1.96 -14.61 -2.97
C LEU A 44 -2.21 -13.21 -3.52
N PHE A 45 -1.16 -12.40 -3.68
CA PHE A 45 -1.30 -11.00 -4.06
C PHE A 45 -0.11 -10.47 -4.85
N SER A 46 -0.34 -9.33 -5.49
CA SER A 46 0.71 -8.47 -6.06
C SER A 46 0.56 -7.05 -5.54
N ILE A 47 1.68 -6.35 -5.38
CA ILE A 47 1.73 -4.97 -4.89
C ILE A 47 2.91 -4.22 -5.50
N GLN A 48 2.72 -2.93 -5.81
CA GLN A 48 3.82 -2.05 -6.22
C GLN A 48 4.55 -1.51 -4.99
N TYR A 49 5.87 -1.40 -5.06
CA TYR A 49 6.72 -0.85 -4.00
C TYR A 49 7.94 -0.13 -4.60
N PRO A 50 8.57 0.85 -3.92
CA PRO A 50 9.70 1.59 -4.47
C PRO A 50 10.87 0.68 -4.87
N SER A 51 11.46 0.94 -6.03
CA SER A 51 12.47 0.05 -6.63
C SER A 51 13.79 -0.05 -5.85
N GLN A 52 14.05 0.93 -4.99
CA GLN A 52 15.21 1.02 -4.09
C GLN A 52 14.98 0.33 -2.73
N TRP A 53 13.75 -0.06 -2.41
CA TRP A 53 13.44 -0.74 -1.14
C TRP A 53 13.73 -2.24 -1.24
N THR A 54 14.03 -2.84 -0.10
CA THR A 54 14.14 -4.30 0.01
C THR A 54 12.78 -4.89 0.35
N ALA A 55 12.47 -6.07 -0.20
CA ALA A 55 11.27 -6.83 0.11
C ALA A 55 11.68 -8.21 0.59
N VAL A 56 11.29 -8.58 1.82
CA VAL A 56 11.63 -9.86 2.44
C VAL A 56 10.37 -10.49 3.02
N GLY A 57 10.09 -11.73 2.63
CA GLY A 57 8.96 -12.49 3.13
C GLY A 57 8.33 -13.38 2.06
N GLN A 58 7.34 -14.15 2.47
CA GLN A 58 6.68 -15.16 1.66
C GLN A 58 5.21 -15.29 2.04
N ASP A 59 4.38 -15.65 1.04
CA ASP A 59 2.96 -15.96 1.18
C ASP A 59 2.18 -14.94 2.04
N PHE A 60 1.97 -15.28 3.31
CA PHE A 60 1.12 -14.56 4.24
C PHE A 60 1.80 -13.38 4.95
N ALA A 61 3.11 -13.19 4.81
CA ALA A 61 3.81 -12.09 5.46
C ALA A 61 4.99 -11.58 4.63
N VAL A 62 5.02 -10.26 4.40
CA VAL A 62 6.08 -9.59 3.63
C VAL A 62 6.43 -8.27 4.30
N GLU A 63 7.72 -7.98 4.44
CA GLU A 63 8.21 -6.69 4.94
C GLU A 63 8.97 -5.96 3.83
N PHE A 64 8.57 -4.72 3.58
CA PHE A 64 9.25 -3.79 2.69
C PHE A 64 10.02 -2.78 3.54
N THR A 65 11.33 -2.63 3.29
CA THR A 65 12.19 -1.74 4.08
C THR A 65 12.82 -0.67 3.21
N ALA A 66 12.65 0.59 3.62
CA ALA A 66 13.27 1.76 3.01
C ALA A 66 14.77 1.84 3.34
N LEU A 67 15.51 2.61 2.54
CA LEU A 67 16.92 2.92 2.84
C LEU A 67 17.09 3.72 4.15
N SER A 68 16.06 4.47 4.58
CA SER A 68 16.01 5.16 5.88
C SER A 68 15.83 4.20 7.06
N GLY A 69 15.34 2.98 6.81
CA GLY A 69 15.00 2.01 7.85
C GLY A 69 13.51 1.95 8.20
N GLU A 70 12.67 2.84 7.67
CA GLU A 70 11.20 2.71 7.76
C GLU A 70 10.71 1.45 7.07
N LYS A 71 9.59 0.91 7.58
CA LYS A 71 9.08 -0.38 7.12
C LYS A 71 7.60 -0.33 6.83
N ILE A 72 7.18 -1.08 5.81
CA ILE A 72 5.78 -1.40 5.57
C ILE A 72 5.67 -2.93 5.61
N SER A 73 4.93 -3.45 6.58
CA SER A 73 4.68 -4.88 6.73
C SER A 73 3.30 -5.22 6.20
N ILE A 74 3.19 -6.31 5.43
CA ILE A 74 1.96 -6.92 4.97
C ILE A 74 1.75 -8.22 5.74
N SER A 75 0.54 -8.46 6.22
CA SER A 75 0.13 -9.76 6.74
C SER A 75 -1.24 -10.15 6.20
N VAL A 76 -1.43 -11.43 5.91
CA VAL A 76 -2.66 -12.00 5.35
C VAL A 76 -3.29 -12.94 6.38
N GLN A 77 -4.59 -12.82 6.62
CA GLN A 77 -5.32 -13.61 7.62
C GLN A 77 -6.66 -14.12 7.07
N PRO A 78 -7.08 -15.36 7.41
CA PRO A 78 -8.38 -15.91 7.03
C PRO A 78 -9.49 -15.34 7.93
N ARG A 79 -9.84 -14.08 7.73
CA ARG A 79 -10.83 -13.33 8.52
C ARG A 79 -11.51 -12.30 7.63
N SER A 80 -12.76 -11.94 7.94
CA SER A 80 -13.47 -10.84 7.27
C SER A 80 -13.06 -9.47 7.81
N LEU A 81 -13.20 -8.42 6.99
CA LEU A 81 -13.00 -7.03 7.43
C LEU A 81 -13.92 -6.66 8.60
N GLU A 82 -15.20 -7.01 8.51
CA GLU A 82 -16.18 -6.80 9.59
C GLU A 82 -15.75 -7.50 10.89
N GLY A 83 -15.34 -8.76 10.81
CA GLY A 83 -14.91 -9.53 11.97
C GLY A 83 -13.61 -9.01 12.58
N TYR A 84 -12.72 -8.41 11.77
CA TYR A 84 -11.56 -7.71 12.29
C TYR A 84 -11.95 -6.41 13.00
N LEU A 85 -12.70 -5.53 12.32
CA LEU A 85 -13.11 -4.23 12.85
C LEU A 85 -13.93 -4.34 14.14
N GLY A 86 -14.80 -5.35 14.26
CA GLY A 86 -15.55 -5.60 15.49
C GLY A 86 -14.69 -6.05 16.68
N ALA A 87 -13.45 -6.51 16.45
CA ALA A 87 -12.54 -6.99 17.49
C ALA A 87 -11.47 -5.97 17.91
N VAL A 88 -11.17 -4.97 17.09
CA VAL A 88 -10.18 -3.92 17.40
C VAL A 88 -10.84 -2.78 18.17
N LEU A 89 -10.86 -2.90 19.50
CA LEU A 89 -11.17 -1.79 20.41
C LEU A 89 -9.86 -1.29 21.06
N PRO A 90 -9.65 0.02 21.26
CA PRO A 90 -10.51 1.16 20.91
C PRO A 90 -10.14 1.84 19.57
N ALA A 91 -9.37 1.18 18.70
CA ALA A 91 -8.85 1.83 17.49
C ALA A 91 -9.97 2.30 16.55
N VAL A 92 -9.93 3.57 16.16
CA VAL A 92 -10.88 4.16 15.21
C VAL A 92 -10.36 3.93 13.79
N TYR A 93 -11.21 3.37 12.94
CA TYR A 93 -10.94 3.12 11.53
C TYR A 93 -11.94 3.85 10.65
N ASN A 94 -11.45 4.45 9.56
CA ASN A 94 -12.25 5.08 8.52
C ASN A 94 -12.37 4.13 7.32
N ALA A 95 -13.60 3.75 6.97
CA ALA A 95 -13.85 2.90 5.81
C ALA A 95 -13.61 3.65 4.50
N PHE A 96 -13.07 2.96 3.50
CA PHE A 96 -12.87 3.48 2.14
C PHE A 96 -12.87 2.33 1.11
N THR A 97 -12.81 2.69 -0.16
CA THR A 97 -12.62 1.73 -1.27
C THR A 97 -11.29 2.01 -1.94
N THR A 98 -10.47 0.97 -2.14
CA THR A 98 -9.18 1.11 -2.83
C THR A 98 -9.42 1.44 -4.31
N LYS A 99 -8.38 1.96 -4.99
CA LYS A 99 -8.46 2.21 -6.44
C LYS A 99 -8.70 0.96 -7.30
N ASN A 100 -8.47 -0.23 -6.74
CA ASN A 100 -8.77 -1.50 -7.40
C ASN A 100 -10.15 -2.07 -7.02
N GLY A 101 -10.97 -1.32 -6.25
CA GLY A 101 -12.36 -1.68 -5.93
C GLY A 101 -12.54 -2.50 -4.64
N TYR A 102 -11.48 -2.78 -3.88
CA TYR A 102 -11.57 -3.53 -2.63
C TYR A 102 -12.12 -2.67 -1.49
N SER A 103 -13.01 -3.24 -0.67
CA SER A 103 -13.42 -2.65 0.60
C SER A 103 -12.25 -2.65 1.58
N ALA A 104 -12.05 -1.53 2.29
CA ALA A 104 -10.93 -1.36 3.19
C ALA A 104 -11.26 -0.41 4.34
N ALA A 105 -10.41 -0.39 5.34
CA ALA A 105 -10.43 0.61 6.40
C ALA A 105 -9.01 1.07 6.76
N LEU A 106 -8.86 2.34 7.12
CA LEU A 106 -7.60 2.97 7.50
C LEU A 106 -7.72 3.49 8.93
N SER A 107 -6.75 3.17 9.79
CA SER A 107 -6.69 3.70 11.16
C SER A 107 -6.61 5.22 11.17
N GLU A 108 -7.05 5.86 12.25
CA GLU A 108 -7.04 7.32 12.40
C GLU A 108 -5.64 7.93 12.28
N ASP A 109 -4.61 7.22 12.76
CA ASP A 109 -3.19 7.62 12.60
C ASP A 109 -2.66 7.45 11.16
N GLN A 110 -3.46 6.84 10.27
CA GLN A 110 -3.13 6.53 8.88
C GLN A 110 -1.97 5.55 8.69
N LEU A 111 -1.56 4.82 9.74
CA LEU A 111 -0.42 3.90 9.70
C LEU A 111 -0.82 2.43 9.57
N THR A 112 -2.11 2.10 9.68
CA THR A 112 -2.62 0.74 9.52
C THR A 112 -3.79 0.73 8.54
N ALA A 113 -3.64 0.02 7.43
CA ALA A 113 -4.72 -0.27 6.50
C ALA A 113 -5.09 -1.74 6.57
N VAL A 114 -6.39 -2.03 6.54
CA VAL A 114 -6.93 -3.39 6.44
C VAL A 114 -7.83 -3.47 5.22
N ILE A 115 -7.61 -4.47 4.39
CA ILE A 115 -8.22 -4.59 3.06
C ILE A 115 -8.86 -5.96 2.94
N ASP A 116 -10.12 -5.97 2.51
CA ASP A 116 -10.82 -7.20 2.16
C ASP A 116 -10.43 -7.62 0.75
N LEU A 117 -9.59 -8.65 0.67
CA LEU A 117 -9.13 -9.27 -0.58
C LEU A 117 -9.90 -10.56 -0.89
N SER A 118 -11.04 -10.78 -0.23
CA SER A 118 -11.90 -11.92 -0.51
C SER A 118 -12.37 -11.89 -1.95
N VAL A 119 -12.22 -13.03 -2.64
CA VAL A 119 -12.85 -13.23 -3.95
C VAL A 119 -14.17 -13.97 -3.78
N PRO A 120 -15.18 -13.69 -4.63
CA PRO A 120 -16.41 -14.47 -4.64
C PRO A 120 -16.10 -15.97 -4.72
N ALA A 121 -16.71 -16.75 -3.82
CA ALA A 121 -16.53 -18.21 -3.67
C ALA A 121 -15.25 -18.72 -2.95
N LYS A 122 -14.43 -17.86 -2.31
CA LYS A 122 -13.36 -18.30 -1.40
C LYS A 122 -13.58 -17.80 0.04
N GLU A 123 -12.84 -18.37 0.99
CA GLU A 123 -12.82 -17.91 2.38
C GLU A 123 -12.44 -16.43 2.47
N ALA A 124 -12.89 -15.76 3.53
CA ALA A 124 -12.60 -14.35 3.72
C ALA A 124 -11.09 -14.13 3.94
N VAL A 125 -10.50 -13.23 3.17
CA VAL A 125 -9.06 -12.91 3.24
C VAL A 125 -8.89 -11.44 3.59
N LEU A 126 -8.40 -11.18 4.80
CA LEU A 126 -7.99 -9.85 5.23
C LEU A 126 -6.50 -9.66 4.99
N VAL A 127 -6.13 -8.54 4.40
CA VAL A 127 -4.74 -8.10 4.31
C VAL A 127 -4.54 -6.84 5.13
N SER A 128 -3.63 -6.91 6.10
CA SER A 128 -3.20 -5.76 6.90
C SER A 128 -1.88 -5.23 6.38
N LEU A 129 -1.81 -3.92 6.12
CA LEU A 129 -0.59 -3.18 5.84
C LEU A 129 -0.31 -2.25 7.01
N ILE A 130 0.88 -2.35 7.60
CA ILE A 130 1.29 -1.57 8.77
C ILE A 130 2.56 -0.80 8.42
N TYR A 131 2.49 0.52 8.51
CA TYR A 131 3.63 1.43 8.45
C TYR A 131 4.31 1.50 9.81
N LYS A 132 5.62 1.28 9.84
CA LYS A 132 6.47 1.49 11.00
C LYS A 132 7.45 2.62 10.69
N PRO A 133 7.31 3.78 11.37
CA PRO A 133 8.30 4.86 11.34
C PRO A 133 9.70 4.35 11.67
N ASP A 134 10.71 5.15 11.34
CA ASP A 134 12.07 4.89 11.78
C ASP A 134 12.19 5.04 13.32
N GLY A 135 13.40 4.83 13.85
CA GLY A 135 13.67 4.99 15.27
C GLY A 135 13.46 6.42 15.80
N ASN A 136 13.32 7.42 14.92
CA ASN A 136 13.09 8.82 15.26
C ASN A 136 11.61 9.20 15.23
N GLY A 137 10.74 8.32 14.73
CA GLY A 137 9.30 8.55 14.65
C GLY A 137 8.87 9.45 13.48
N GLU A 138 9.76 9.70 12.51
CA GLU A 138 9.41 10.46 11.31
C GLU A 138 8.58 9.59 10.36
N ILE A 139 7.62 10.23 9.66
CA ILE A 139 6.72 9.56 8.70
C ILE A 139 6.98 10.17 7.32
N ASP A 140 8.01 9.68 6.64
CA ASP A 140 8.47 10.27 5.38
C ASP A 140 7.76 9.71 4.15
N TYR A 141 7.24 8.49 4.23
CA TYR A 141 6.70 7.75 3.09
C TYR A 141 5.19 7.50 3.17
N LEU A 142 4.43 8.38 3.83
CA LEU A 142 2.97 8.22 3.94
C LEU A 142 2.26 8.13 2.57
N GLN A 143 2.72 8.91 1.57
CA GLN A 143 2.15 8.83 0.22
C GLN A 143 2.53 7.54 -0.49
N THR A 144 3.77 7.05 -0.29
CA THR A 144 4.19 5.73 -0.76
C THR A 144 3.34 4.64 -0.14
N PHE A 145 3.03 4.70 1.15
CA PHE A 145 2.16 3.75 1.82
C PHE A 145 0.76 3.72 1.21
N LYS A 146 0.16 4.89 0.97
CA LYS A 146 -1.14 5.00 0.31
C LYS A 146 -1.10 4.52 -1.16
N MET A 147 0.02 4.72 -1.84
CA MET A 147 0.26 4.17 -3.18
C MET A 147 0.32 2.64 -3.14
N MET A 148 1.05 2.07 -2.17
CA MET A 148 1.13 0.61 -1.97
C MET A 148 -0.27 0.02 -1.72
N ILE A 149 -1.05 0.60 -0.79
CA ILE A 149 -2.45 0.21 -0.52
C ILE A 149 -3.28 0.18 -1.81
N ASN A 150 -3.21 1.24 -2.62
CA ASN A 150 -3.97 1.34 -3.87
C ASN A 150 -3.44 0.48 -5.02
N SER A 151 -2.25 -0.08 -4.87
CA SER A 151 -1.65 -0.98 -5.87
C SER A 151 -1.92 -2.46 -5.59
N LEU A 152 -2.40 -2.79 -4.39
CA LEU A 152 -2.63 -4.17 -3.96
C LEU A 152 -3.71 -4.83 -4.83
N GLN A 153 -3.41 -6.03 -5.32
CA GLN A 153 -4.31 -6.84 -6.16
C GLN A 153 -4.23 -8.30 -5.75
N PHE A 154 -5.37 -8.99 -5.82
CA PHE A 154 -5.42 -10.45 -5.69
C PHE A 154 -4.74 -11.10 -6.92
N VAL A 155 -3.90 -12.10 -6.68
CA VAL A 155 -3.37 -12.94 -7.76
C VAL A 155 -4.31 -14.12 -7.92
N GLN A 156 -5.02 -14.17 -9.06
CA GLN A 156 -5.76 -15.37 -9.42
C GLN A 156 -4.76 -16.51 -9.68
N PRO A 157 -4.99 -17.73 -9.15
CA PRO A 157 -4.26 -18.89 -9.62
C PRO A 157 -4.48 -19.03 -11.13
N ALA A 158 -3.43 -19.32 -11.90
CA ALA A 158 -3.61 -19.73 -13.29
C ALA A 158 -4.52 -20.97 -13.32
N GLU A 159 -5.56 -20.94 -14.16
CA GLU A 159 -6.43 -22.09 -14.43
C GLU A 159 -5.68 -23.25 -15.10
#